data_AF-A0A7W8KRJ6-F1
#
_entry.id   AF-A0A7W8KRJ6-F1
#
_cell.length_a   1.000
_cell.length_b   1.000
_cell.length_c   1.000
_cell.angle_alpha   90.00
_cell.angle_beta   90.00
_cell.angle_gamma   90.00
#
_symmetry.space_group_name_H-M   'P 1'
#
loop_
_entity.id
_entity.type
_entity.pdbx_description
1 polymer ?
#
loop_
_entity_poly.entity_id
_entity_poly.type
_entity_poly.pdbx_seq_one_letter_code
_entity_poly.pdbx_strand_id
1 'polypeptide(L)' 'MDVTQIASVATNLASAQTSDAVNMLVLKKALNTQAAAAIGLLQALPQLPANPNIGRNVNTTA' A
#
# COMPACT_ATOMS: atom_id res chain seq x y z
N MET A 1 29.95 -33.24 10.84
CA MET A 1 28.88 -32.30 10.43
C MET A 1 27.94 -32.23 11.62
N ASP A 2 28.17 -31.24 12.47
CA ASP A 2 27.72 -31.18 13.87
C ASP A 2 26.23 -30.86 13.94
N VAL A 3 25.43 -31.67 14.65
CA VAL A 3 23.99 -31.42 14.89
C VAL A 3 23.73 -30.02 15.47
N THR A 4 24.71 -29.48 16.20
CA THR A 4 24.75 -28.12 16.71
C THR A 4 24.73 -27.07 15.60
N GLN A 5 25.42 -27.31 14.47
CA GLN A 5 25.40 -26.42 13.32
C GLN A 5 24.03 -26.44 12.62
N ILE A 6 23.38 -27.60 12.52
CA ILE A 6 22.03 -27.72 11.94
C ILE A 6 21.02 -26.93 12.77
N ALA A 7 21.08 -27.04 14.10
CA ALA A 7 20.22 -26.27 15.01
C ALA A 7 20.45 -24.75 14.89
N SER A 8 21.70 -24.31 14.73
CA SER A 8 22.03 -22.90 14.51
C SER A 8 21.49 -22.37 13.17
N VAL A 9 21.59 -23.16 12.10
CA VAL A 9 21.05 -22.81 10.78
C VAL A 9 19.53 -22.74 10.82
N ALA A 10 18.86 -23.69 11.47
CA ALA A 10 17.41 -23.67 11.63
C ALA A 10 16.94 -22.42 12.40
N THR A 11 17.66 -22.03 13.45
CA THR A 11 17.36 -20.83 14.24
C THR A 11 17.56 -19.55 13.42
N ASN A 12 18.63 -19.48 12.64
CA ASN A 12 18.91 -18.35 11.74
C ASN A 12 17.84 -18.25 10.65
N LEU A 13 17.40 -19.38 10.09
CA LEU A 13 16.34 -19.42 9.08
C LEU A 13 14.99 -18.96 9.67
N ALA A 14 14.63 -19.42 10.86
CA ALA A 14 13.40 -18.99 11.53
C ALA A 14 13.41 -17.48 11.83
N SER A 15 14.58 -16.94 12.19
CA SER A 15 14.77 -15.51 12.41
C SER A 15 14.63 -14.70 11.11
N ALA A 16 15.22 -15.19 10.01
CA ALA A 16 15.09 -14.59 8.69
C ALA A 16 13.64 -14.59 8.19
N GLN A 17 12.94 -15.73 8.29
CA GLN A 17 11.52 -15.85 7.94
C GLN A 17 10.64 -14.87 8.72
N THR A 18 10.92 -14.73 10.03
CA THR A 18 10.20 -13.78 10.88
C THR A 18 10.46 -12.34 10.43
N SER A 19 11.71 -11.99 10.14
CA SER A 19 12.08 -10.67 9.60
C SER A 19 11.34 -10.36 8.29
N ASP A 20 11.30 -11.31 7.36
CA ASP A 20 10.62 -11.15 6.08
C ASP A 20 9.11 -10.97 6.26
N ALA A 21 8.49 -11.75 7.14
CA ALA A 21 7.07 -11.61 7.47
C ALA A 21 6.76 -10.23 8.05
N VAL A 22 7.59 -9.72 8.97
CA VAL A 22 7.43 -8.38 9.55
C VAL A 22 7.58 -7.31 8.48
N ASN A 23 8.59 -7.41 7.61
CA ASN A 23 8.81 -6.46 6.52
C ASN A 23 7.61 -6.41 5.56
N MET A 24 7.05 -7.56 5.19
CA MET A 24 5.83 -7.63 4.38
C MET A 24 4.61 -7.03 5.09
N LEU A 25 4.46 -7.27 6.40
CA LEU A 25 3.38 -6.69 7.18
C LEU A 25 3.48 -5.16 7.26
N VAL A 26 4.68 -4.63 7.44
CA VAL A 26 4.94 -3.17 7.44
C VAL A 26 4.63 -2.59 6.07
N LEU A 27 5.08 -3.22 4.98
CA LEU A 27 4.74 -2.80 3.62
C LEU A 27 3.22 -2.78 3.39
N LYS A 28 2.52 -3.85 3.77
CA LYS A 28 1.06 -3.93 3.67
C LYS A 28 0.38 -2.82 4.47
N LYS A 29 0.86 -2.54 5.68
CA LYS A 29 0.35 -1.44 6.51
C LYS A 29 0.58 -0.08 5.85
N ALA A 30 1.74 0.15 5.24
CA ALA A 30 2.04 1.38 4.52
C ALA A 30 1.08 1.58 3.33
N LEU A 31 0.85 0.53 2.53
CA LEU A 31 -0.11 0.56 1.42
C LEU A 31 -1.54 0.84 1.90
N ASN A 32 -1.99 0.18 2.97
CA ASN A 32 -3.30 0.43 3.55
C ASN A 32 -3.45 1.86 4.06
N THR A 33 -2.39 2.41 4.67
CA THR A 33 -2.38 3.80 5.15
C THR A 33 -2.44 4.78 3.98
N GLN A 34 -1.70 4.53 2.90
CA GLN A 34 -1.74 5.34 1.70
C GLN A 34 -3.13 5.33 1.05
N ALA A 35 -3.78 4.16 0.96
CA ALA A 35 -5.14 4.05 0.46
C ALA A 35 -6.14 4.85 1.31
N ALA A 36 -6.06 4.74 2.64
CA ALA A 36 -6.89 5.51 3.55
C ALA A 36 -6.67 7.03 3.39
N ALA A 37 -5.41 7.46 3.27
CA ALA A 37 -5.07 8.86 3.02
C ALA A 37 -5.63 9.35 1.67
N ALA A 38 -5.50 8.55 0.60
CA ALA A 38 -6.04 8.89 -0.71
C ALA A 38 -7.57 9.04 -0.69
N ILE A 39 -8.28 8.16 0.01
CA ILE A 39 -9.74 8.28 0.20
C ILE A 39 -10.07 9.57 0.97
N GLY A 40 -9.33 9.88 2.03
CA GLY A 40 -9.50 11.12 2.79
C GLY A 40 -9.34 12.37 1.92
N LEU A 41 -8.33 12.39 1.05
CA LEU A 41 -8.12 13.48 0.09
C LEU A 41 -9.30 13.62 -0.88
N LEU A 42 -9.83 12.50 -1.39
CA LEU A 42 -11.01 12.52 -2.26
C LEU A 42 -12.25 13.05 -1.55
N GLN A 43 -12.44 12.69 -0.27
CA GLN A 43 -13.57 13.20 0.52
C GLN A 43 -13.42 14.67 0.90
N ALA A 44 -12.20 15.16 1.00
CA ALA A 44 -11.92 16.57 1.26
C ALA A 44 -12.15 17.47 0.03
N LEU A 45 -12.35 16.90 -1.16
CA LEU A 45 -12.67 17.68 -2.34
C LEU A 45 -14.03 18.37 -2.13
N PRO A 46 -14.11 19.70 -2.34
CA PRO A 46 -15.37 20.41 -2.24
C PRO A 46 -16.34 19.89 -3.31
N GLN A 47 -17.62 19.77 -2.95
CA GLN A 47 -18.65 19.40 -3.90
C GLN A 47 -18.72 20.49 -4.98
N LEU A 48 -18.44 20.12 -6.25
CA LEU A 48 -18.55 21.07 -7.35
C LEU A 48 -20.01 21.54 -7.45
N PRO A 49 -20.27 22.85 -7.58
CA PRO A 49 -21.60 23.34 -7.87
C PRO A 49 -22.09 22.71 -9.17
N ALA A 50 -23.36 22.29 -9.21
CA ALA A 50 -23.97 21.76 -10.42
C ALA A 50 -23.85 22.81 -11.54
N ASN A 51 -22.95 22.57 -12.49
CA ASN A 51 -22.75 23.46 -13.63
C ASN A 51 -23.67 22.98 -14.77
N PRO A 52 -24.69 23.76 -15.18
CA PRO A 52 -25.63 23.37 -16.24
C PRO A 52 -24.96 23.09 -17.61
N ASN A 53 -23.68 23.43 -17.77
CA ASN A 53 -22.93 23.31 -19.02
C ASN A 53 -21.97 22.12 -19.08
N ILE A 54 -21.90 21.27 -18.05
CA ILE A 54 -21.13 20.01 -18.12
C ILE A 54 -21.67 19.11 -19.23
N GLY A 55 -20.81 18.78 -20.21
CA GLY A 55 -21.19 17.97 -21.38
C GLY A 55 -21.76 18.74 -22.58
N ARG A 56 -21.88 20.07 -22.52
CA ARG A 56 -22.36 20.88 -23.67
C ARG A 56 -21.25 21.32 -24.62
N ASN A 57 -20.03 21.51 -24.12
CA ASN A 57 -18.86 21.88 -24.91
C ASN A 57 -17.71 20.91 -24.60
N VAL A 58 -17.67 19.77 -25.30
CA VAL A 58 -16.45 18.95 -25.38
C VAL A 58 -15.46 19.67 -26.29
N ASN A 59 -14.31 20.08 -25.76
CA ASN A 59 -13.25 20.68 -26.55
C ASN A 59 -12.52 19.55 -27.32
N THR A 60 -13.05 19.18 -28.49
CA THR A 60 -12.40 18.28 -29.44
C THR A 60 -11.45 19.10 -30.32
N THR A 61 -10.24 19.36 -29.83
CA THR A 61 -9.18 19.86 -30.72
C THR A 61 -8.57 18.67 -31.45
N ALA A 62 -8.61 18.70 -32.79
CA ALA A 62 -7.95 17.76 -33.70
C ALA A 62 -6.51 18.20 -34.01
#